data_AF-A0A3N4J9Z7-F1
#
_entry.id   AF-A0A3N4J9Z7-F1
#
_cell.length_a   1.000
_cell.length_b   1.000
_cell.length_c   1.000
_cell.angle_alpha   90.00
_cell.angle_beta   90.00
_cell.angle_gamma   90.00
#
_symmetry.space_group_name_H-M   'P 1'
#
loop_
_entity.id
_entity.type
_entity.pdbx_description
1 polymer ?
#
loop_
_entity_poly.entity_id
_entity_poly.type
_entity_poly.pdbx_seq_one_letter_code
_entity_poly.pdbx_strand_id
1 'polypeptide(L)' 'TEIYDTYIIPFLLSSNTPIQVSNIWVIEDNTKYHLTGLNQAITFAFKVQKLPLPAHSPDLNPMENV' A
#
# COMPACT_ATOMS: atom_id res chain seq x y z
N THR A 1 -5.26 -6.04 -20.85
CA THR A 1 -4.36 -4.93 -20.57
C THR A 1 -3.98 -5.07 -19.13
N GLU A 2 -2.79 -5.61 -18.85
CA GLU A 2 -2.30 -5.81 -17.49
C GLU A 2 -2.11 -4.43 -16.88
N ILE A 3 -3.02 -4.07 -15.98
CA ILE A 3 -2.89 -2.85 -15.22
C ILE A 3 -1.66 -3.07 -14.36
N TYR A 4 -0.69 -2.18 -14.52
CA TYR A 4 0.39 -2.01 -13.58
C TYR A 4 -0.24 -1.56 -12.25
N ASP A 5 -0.78 -2.51 -11.49
CA ASP A 5 -1.01 -2.38 -10.06
C ASP A 5 0.38 -2.12 -9.50
N THR A 6 0.72 -0.84 -9.42
CA THR A 6 2.05 -0.39 -9.09
C THR A 6 2.20 -0.60 -7.61
N TYR A 7 2.50 -1.84 -7.27
CA TYR A 7 2.67 -2.32 -5.93
C TYR A 7 3.68 -1.38 -5.25
N ILE A 8 3.24 -0.76 -4.15
CA ILE A 8 4.10 -0.05 -3.21
C ILE A 8 5.28 -0.94 -2.79
N ILE A 9 5.10 -2.26 -2.87
CA ILE A 9 6.02 -3.31 -2.45
C ILE A 9 7.32 -3.38 -3.30
N PRO A 10 7.31 -3.60 -4.63
CA PRO A 10 8.44 -3.42 -5.52
C PRO A 10 9.13 -2.08 -5.36
N PHE A 11 8.38 -0.98 -5.22
CA PHE A 11 8.98 0.35 -5.04
C PHE A 11 9.79 0.41 -3.73
N LEU A 12 9.20 -0.01 -2.60
CA LEU A 12 9.88 -0.06 -1.30
C LEU A 12 11.08 -1.01 -1.30
N LEU A 13 10.98 -2.17 -1.94
CA LEU A 13 12.06 -3.15 -2.08
C LEU A 13 13.18 -2.68 -3.01
N SER A 14 12.86 -1.89 -4.04
CA SER A 14 13.83 -1.32 -4.99
C SER A 14 14.53 -0.06 -4.48
N SER A 15 13.97 0.56 -3.43
CA SER A 15 14.53 1.78 -2.87
C SER A 15 15.80 1.43 -2.08
N ASN A 16 16.97 1.68 -2.67
CA ASN A 16 18.27 1.63 -1.98
C ASN A 16 18.43 2.76 -0.94
N THR A 17 17.33 3.46 -0.62
CA THR A 17 17.27 4.44 0.45
C THR A 17 17.49 3.73 1.78
N PRO A 18 18.43 4.20 2.63
CA PRO A 18 18.51 3.71 4.00
C PRO A 18 17.16 3.99 4.63
N ILE A 19 16.42 2.94 5.00
CA ILE A 19 15.10 3.10 5.60
C ILE A 19 15.27 3.55 7.04
N GLN A 20 15.72 4.79 7.21
CA GLN A 20 15.38 5.66 8.32
C GLN A 20 14.03 6.33 8.04
N VAL A 21 13.12 5.66 7.31
CA VAL A 21 11.79 6.18 7.01
C VAL A 21 10.97 6.07 8.28
N SER A 22 10.99 7.14 9.05
CA SER A 22 10.06 7.38 10.13
C SER A 22 8.64 7.52 9.54
N ASN A 23 7.90 6.42 9.55
CA ASN A 23 6.46 6.29 9.29
C ASN A 23 6.02 6.41 7.81
N ILE A 24 5.94 5.27 7.12
CA ILE A 24 5.26 5.14 5.82
C ILE A 24 3.75 4.99 6.07
N TRP A 25 2.93 5.80 5.41
CA TRP A 25 1.47 5.70 5.46
C TRP A 25 0.92 5.32 4.09
N VAL A 26 -0.04 4.40 4.05
CA VAL A 26 -0.68 3.92 2.82
C VAL A 26 -2.19 4.00 2.97
N ILE A 27 -2.86 4.46 1.91
CA ILE A 27 -4.30 4.28 1.69
C ILE A 27 -4.44 3.20 0.62
N GLU A 28 -5.15 2.14 0.92
CA GLU A 28 -5.51 1.09 -0.03
C GLU A 28 -6.98 0.72 0.18
N ASP A 29 -7.61 0.19 -0.87
CA ASP A 29 -8.96 -0.33 -0.73
C ASP A 29 -8.98 -1.64 0.09
N ASN A 30 -10.18 -2.11 0.42
CA ASN A 30 -10.35 -3.30 1.25
C ASN A 30 -10.33 -4.62 0.45
N THR A 31 -9.77 -4.62 -0.77
CA THR A 31 -9.76 -5.82 -1.59
C THR A 31 -8.94 -6.93 -0.94
N LYS A 32 -9.44 -8.18 -1.02
CA LYS A 32 -8.92 -9.33 -0.26
C LYS A 32 -7.42 -9.58 -0.45
N TYR A 33 -6.83 -9.25 -1.60
CA TYR A 33 -5.41 -9.48 -1.82
C TYR A 33 -4.51 -8.52 -1.01
N HIS A 34 -4.98 -7.33 -0.62
CA HIS A 34 -4.28 -6.43 0.31
C HIS A 34 -4.04 -7.05 1.70
N LEU A 35 -4.86 -8.05 2.04
CA LEU A 35 -4.81 -8.78 3.30
C LEU A 35 -4.05 -10.11 3.19
N THR A 36 -3.46 -10.44 2.03
CA THR A 36 -2.69 -11.67 1.85
C THR A 36 -1.37 -11.65 2.61
N GLY A 37 -0.87 -12.85 2.96
CA GLY A 37 0.27 -13.02 3.85
C GLY A 37 1.55 -12.29 3.40
N LEU A 38 1.80 -12.18 2.09
CA LEU A 38 2.97 -11.44 1.57
C LEU A 38 2.85 -9.94 1.85
N ASN A 39 1.70 -9.34 1.57
CA ASN A 39 1.43 -7.92 1.80
C ASN A 39 1.45 -7.59 3.30
N GLN A 40 0.97 -8.49 4.15
CA GLN A 40 1.08 -8.37 5.61
C GLN A 40 2.54 -8.43 6.07
N ALA A 41 3.33 -9.37 5.56
CA ALA A 41 4.74 -9.51 5.90
C ALA A 41 5.56 -8.26 5.55
N ILE A 42 5.28 -7.66 4.39
CA ILE A 42 5.93 -6.40 3.98
C ILE A 42 5.45 -5.22 4.80
N THR A 43 4.14 -5.10 5.05
CA THR A 43 3.60 -4.07 5.94
C THR A 43 4.32 -4.09 7.29
N PHE A 44 4.51 -5.28 7.86
CA PHE A 44 5.22 -5.48 9.12
C PHE A 44 6.71 -5.14 9.03
N ALA A 45 7.42 -5.70 8.04
CA ALA A 45 8.88 -5.53 7.89
C ALA A 45 9.28 -4.06 7.70
N PHE A 46 8.44 -3.28 7.01
CA PHE A 46 8.68 -1.87 6.71
C PHE A 46 7.97 -0.90 7.65
N LYS A 47 7.30 -1.39 8.71
CA LYS A 47 6.51 -0.57 9.64
C LYS A 47 5.53 0.38 8.94
N VAL A 48 4.88 -0.12 7.90
CA VAL A 48 3.87 0.63 7.13
C VAL A 48 2.61 0.76 7.97
N GLN A 49 2.08 1.97 8.06
CA GLN A 49 0.84 2.30 8.72
C GLN A 49 -0.27 2.42 7.66
N LYS A 50 -1.36 1.67 7.84
CA LYS A 50 -2.50 1.70 6.93
C LYS A 50 -3.53 2.70 7.45
N LEU A 51 -3.91 3.65 6.61
CA LEU A 51 -5.04 4.54 6.90
C LEU A 51 -6.35 3.79 6.60
N PRO A 52 -7.36 3.88 7.49
CA PRO A 52 -8.62 3.20 7.27
C PRO A 52 -9.37 3.83 6.09
N LEU A 53 -9.76 3.00 5.12
CA LEU A 53 -10.68 3.36 4.05
C LEU A 53 -12.00 2.58 4.23
N PRO A 54 -13.16 3.27 4.34
CA PRO A 54 -14.45 2.58 4.40
C PRO A 54 -14.74 1.77 3.13
N ALA A 55 -15.48 0.69 3.28
CA ALA A 55 -15.92 -0.12 2.15
C ALA A 55 -16.82 0.70 1.21
N HIS A 56 -16.67 0.50 -0.09
CA HIS A 56 -17.47 1.19 -1.12
C HIS A 56 -17.36 2.73 -1.09
N SER A 57 -16.20 3.25 -0.67
CA SER A 57 -15.90 4.69 -0.66
C SER A 57 -14.78 5.07 -1.64
N PRO A 58 -14.98 4.90 -2.96
CA PRO A 58 -13.99 5.32 -3.95
C PRO A 58 -13.76 6.83 -3.93
N ASP A 59 -14.77 7.61 -3.52
CA ASP A 59 -14.68 9.06 -3.34
C ASP A 59 -13.63 9.49 -2.30
N LEU A 60 -13.30 8.61 -1.36
CA LEU A 60 -12.28 8.83 -0.33
C LEU A 60 -10.89 8.33 -0.73
N ASN A 61 -10.76 7.65 -1.88
CA ASN A 61 -9.48 7.20 -2.42
C ASN A 61 -8.96 8.21 -3.44
N PRO A 62 -7.88 8.97 -3.14
CA PRO A 62 -7.33 9.96 -4.08
C PRO A 62 -6.91 9.37 -5.42
N MET A 63 -6.62 8.06 -5.48
CA MET A 63 -6.24 7.36 -6.71
C MET A 63 -7.39 7.24 -7.72
N GLU A 64 -8.65 7.31 -7.28
CA GLU A 64 -9.83 7.23 -8.17
C GLU A 64 -10.08 8.55 -8.91
N ASN A 65 -9.42 9.64 -8.50
CA ASN A 65 -9.58 10.98 -9.05
C ASN A 65 -8.41 11.39 -9.96
N VAL A 66 -7.57 10.45 -10.42
CA VAL A 66 -6.37 10.67 -11.23
C VAL A 66 -6.67 10.58 -12.72
#